data_AF-A0AAP6K5Q4-F1
#
_entry.id   AF-A0AAP6K5Q4-F1
#
_cell.length_a   1.000
_cell.length_b   1.000
_cell.length_c   1.000
_cell.angle_alpha   90.00
_cell.angle_beta   90.00
_cell.angle_gamma   90.00
#
_symmetry.space_group_name_H-M   'P 1'
#
loop_
_entity.id
_entity.type
_entity.pdbx_description
1 polymer ?
#
loop_
_entity_poly.entity_id
_entity_poly.type
_entity_poly.pdbx_seq_one_letter_code
_entity_poly.pdbx_strand_id
1 'polypeptide(L)'
;TSFAPFTSTVTGSTTYTLVSVTGSDSCSRTTGFTGGSAVITVNPLPQGSLTANGPFCATGSGLLTFTSTAGTGPYTIVYKENGGADRTASGVVSGTSFTPFTATVTGSTTYTLVSVTGLDS
;
A
#
# COMPACT_ATOMS: atom_id res chain seq x y z
N THR A 1 29.32 14.48 -17.21
CA THR A 1 28.87 14.93 -15.89
C THR A 1 27.79 13.99 -15.42
N SER A 2 27.96 13.32 -14.28
CA SER A 2 26.97 12.37 -13.77
C SER A 2 25.67 13.11 -13.42
N PHE A 3 24.58 12.71 -14.05
CA PHE A 3 23.24 13.14 -13.68
C PHE A 3 22.93 12.51 -12.32
N ALA A 4 22.99 13.30 -11.25
CA ALA A 4 22.52 12.86 -9.94
C ALA A 4 20.99 12.75 -10.03
N PRO A 5 20.40 11.54 -9.94
CA PRO A 5 18.96 11.44 -9.88
C PRO A 5 18.48 12.11 -8.59
N PHE A 6 17.39 12.86 -8.71
CA PHE A 6 16.68 13.45 -7.57
C PHE A 6 16.50 12.37 -6.49
N THR A 7 17.06 12.59 -5.30
CA THR A 7 16.88 11.74 -4.12
C THR A 7 15.52 12.01 -3.46
N SER A 8 14.48 12.30 -4.24
CA SER A 8 13.12 12.32 -3.73
C SER A 8 12.60 10.91 -3.86
N THR A 9 12.29 10.29 -2.72
CA THR A 9 11.65 8.98 -2.63
C THR A 9 10.42 9.01 -3.54
N VAL A 10 10.52 8.40 -4.71
CA VAL A 10 9.44 8.40 -5.71
C VAL A 10 8.30 7.59 -5.12
N THR A 11 7.26 8.25 -4.64
CA THR A 11 6.06 7.62 -4.05
C THR A 11 4.98 7.32 -5.09
N GLY A 12 5.24 7.56 -6.38
CA GLY A 12 4.32 7.27 -7.48
C GLY A 12 5.01 7.17 -8.84
N SER A 13 4.42 6.40 -9.75
CA SER A 13 4.95 6.16 -11.10
C SER A 13 5.30 7.47 -11.81
N THR A 14 6.56 7.60 -12.24
CA THR A 14 7.02 8.79 -12.98
C THR A 14 7.42 8.37 -14.39
N THR A 15 6.76 8.97 -15.37
CA THR A 15 7.10 8.76 -16.78
C THR A 15 8.15 9.77 -17.20
N TYR A 16 9.34 9.29 -17.55
CA TYR A 16 10.38 10.14 -18.12
C TYR A 16 10.28 10.06 -19.64
N THR A 17 9.99 11.19 -20.27
CA THR A 17 10.02 11.34 -21.72
C THR A 17 11.34 11.96 -22.15
N LEU A 18 11.93 11.42 -23.20
CA LEU A 18 13.12 11.96 -23.82
C LEU A 18 12.74 13.22 -24.61
N VAL A 19 13.13 14.40 -24.11
CA VAL A 19 12.75 15.70 -24.70
C VAL A 19 13.75 16.14 -25.78
N SER A 20 15.05 15.88 -25.59
CA SER A 20 16.07 16.21 -26.57
C SER A 20 17.31 15.32 -26.44
N VAL A 21 17.95 15.05 -27.58
CA VAL A 21 19.29 14.46 -27.65
C VAL A 21 20.14 15.37 -28.52
N THR A 22 21.25 15.84 -27.98
CA THR A 22 22.24 16.65 -28.71
C THR A 22 23.51 15.83 -28.86
N GLY A 23 23.90 15.58 -30.11
CA GLY A 23 25.16 14.93 -30.45
C GLY A 23 26.35 15.90 -30.38
N SER A 24 27.56 15.35 -30.34
CA SER A 24 28.83 16.11 -30.31
C SER A 24 28.98 17.11 -31.47
N ASP A 25 28.33 16.84 -32.60
CA ASP A 25 28.38 17.67 -33.82
C ASP A 25 27.36 18.81 -33.82
N SER A 26 26.81 19.19 -32.65
CA SER A 26 25.73 20.18 -32.50
C SER A 26 24.40 19.80 -33.16
N CYS A 27 24.28 18.58 -33.68
CA CYS A 27 23.03 18.04 -34.18
C CYS A 27 22.10 17.71 -33.01
N SER A 28 20.95 18.38 -32.93
CA SER A 28 19.92 18.08 -31.94
C SER A 28 18.71 17.43 -32.62
N ARG A 29 18.24 16.33 -32.03
CA ARG A 29 16.94 15.74 -32.33
C ARG A 29 16.02 16.01 -31.15
N THR A 30 14.83 16.51 -31.45
CA THR A 30 13.79 16.86 -30.46
C THR A 30 12.48 16.12 -30.72
N THR A 31 12.36 15.39 -31.83
CA THR A 31 11.15 14.64 -32.24
C THR A 31 11.49 13.31 -32.92
N GLY A 32 10.52 12.39 -32.97
CA GLY A 32 10.65 11.10 -33.66
C GLY A 32 11.48 10.05 -32.92
N PHE A 33 11.48 10.08 -31.59
CA PHE A 33 12.11 9.04 -30.77
C PHE A 33 11.24 7.78 -30.76
N THR A 34 11.79 6.65 -31.25
CA THR A 34 11.09 5.35 -31.28
C THR A 34 11.19 4.55 -29.98
N GLY A 35 11.98 5.02 -29.00
CA GLY A 35 12.15 4.41 -27.66
C GLY A 35 12.19 5.43 -26.52
N GLY A 36 11.57 6.61 -26.71
CA GLY A 36 11.78 7.80 -25.88
C GLY A 36 11.05 7.86 -24.54
N SER A 37 10.57 6.74 -23.99
CA SER A 37 9.89 6.75 -22.69
C SER A 37 10.39 5.62 -21.80
N ALA A 38 10.99 5.98 -20.67
CA ALA A 38 11.24 5.06 -19.58
C ALA A 38 10.14 5.26 -18.54
N VAL A 39 9.34 4.22 -18.31
CA VAL A 39 8.34 4.21 -17.25
C VAL A 39 9.00 3.63 -16.01
N ILE A 40 9.14 4.44 -14.96
CA ILE A 40 9.53 3.95 -13.65
C ILE A 40 8.24 3.72 -12.86
N THR A 41 7.81 2.47 -12.79
CA THR A 41 6.70 2.06 -11.94
C THR A 41 7.22 1.92 -10.52
N VAL A 42 6.76 2.77 -9.61
CA VAL A 42 6.98 2.56 -8.18
C VAL A 42 5.68 2.08 -7.55
N ASN A 43 5.72 0.86 -7.02
CA ASN A 43 4.62 0.31 -6.25
C ASN A 43 4.62 0.96 -4.85
N PRO A 44 3.55 1.63 -4.45
CA PRO A 44 3.47 2.23 -3.13
C PRO A 44 3.46 1.14 -2.06
N LEU A 45 4.12 1.38 -0.93
CA LEU A 45 4.06 0.44 0.20
C LEU A 45 2.61 0.33 0.71
N PRO A 46 2.11 -0.89 0.96
CA PRO A 46 0.76 -1.09 1.50
C PRO A 46 0.59 -0.37 2.83
N GLN A 47 -0.41 0.51 2.90
CA GLN A 47 -0.77 1.23 4.12
C GLN A 47 -2.27 1.29 4.28
N GLY A 48 -2.72 1.32 5.53
CA GLY A 48 -4.14 1.48 5.84
C GLY A 48 -4.39 1.54 7.33
N SER A 49 -5.67 1.59 7.68
CA SER A 49 -6.15 1.60 9.06
C SER A 49 -7.09 0.43 9.31
N LEU A 50 -7.08 -0.06 10.55
CA LEU A 50 -7.96 -1.12 11.01
C LEU A 50 -8.99 -0.50 11.94
N THR A 51 -10.27 -0.67 11.61
CA THR A 51 -11.39 -0.18 12.42
C THR A 51 -12.25 -1.35 12.88
N ALA A 52 -12.72 -1.32 14.11
CA ALA A 52 -13.63 -2.31 14.66
C ALA A 52 -15.06 -1.75 14.73
N ASN A 53 -16.06 -2.62 14.64
CA ASN A 53 -17.49 -2.28 14.72
C ASN A 53 -17.98 -1.82 16.13
N GLY A 54 -17.11 -1.82 17.14
CA GLY A 54 -17.49 -1.49 18.53
C GLY A 54 -17.89 -0.02 18.78
N PRO A 55 -18.43 0.31 19.96
CA PRO A 55 -18.51 -0.54 21.17
C PRO A 55 -19.80 -1.39 21.26
N PHE A 56 -19.69 -2.58 21.85
CA PHE A 56 -20.81 -3.46 22.16
C PHE A 56 -21.21 -3.34 23.64
N CYS A 57 -22.51 -3.45 23.94
CA CYS A 57 -23.03 -3.27 25.31
C CYS A 57 -23.04 -4.58 26.15
N ALA A 58 -22.90 -5.75 25.54
CA ALA A 58 -22.90 -7.04 26.25
C ALA A 58 -21.99 -8.07 25.57
N THR A 59 -22.45 -8.68 24.48
CA THR A 59 -21.67 -9.57 23.62
C THR A 59 -22.04 -9.27 22.18
N GLY A 60 -21.05 -9.24 21.30
CA GLY A 60 -21.26 -8.95 19.88
C GLY A 60 -20.32 -9.77 19.02
N SER A 61 -20.72 -9.98 17.76
CA SER A 61 -19.81 -10.49 16.75
C SER A 61 -18.82 -9.38 16.40
N GLY A 62 -17.56 -9.56 16.79
CA GLY A 62 -16.51 -8.63 16.41
C GLY A 62 -16.37 -8.64 14.90
N LEU A 63 -16.46 -7.48 14.26
CA LEU A 63 -16.11 -7.32 12.86
C LEU A 63 -15.00 -6.29 12.76
N LEU A 64 -13.99 -6.61 11.96
CA LEU A 64 -12.90 -5.72 11.62
C LEU A 64 -13.04 -5.29 10.17
N THR A 65 -12.84 -4.01 9.91
CA THR A 65 -12.79 -3.45 8.57
C THR A 65 -11.42 -2.82 8.37
N PHE A 66 -10.72 -3.29 7.34
CA PHE A 66 -9.48 -2.67 6.91
C PHE A 66 -9.76 -1.66 5.80
N THR A 67 -9.27 -0.44 5.96
CA THR A 67 -9.34 0.62 4.95
C THR A 67 -7.93 0.88 4.44
N SER A 68 -7.66 0.50 3.20
CA SER A 68 -6.40 0.82 2.54
C SER A 68 -6.35 2.29 2.15
N THR A 69 -5.22 2.93 2.41
CA THR A 69 -4.87 4.28 1.95
C THR A 69 -3.84 4.22 0.82
N ALA A 70 -3.04 3.14 0.74
CA ALA A 70 -2.03 2.92 -0.30
C ALA A 70 -1.79 1.42 -0.55
N GLY A 71 -1.35 1.09 -1.76
CA GLY A 71 -1.15 -0.28 -2.22
C GLY A 71 -2.34 -0.82 -3.01
N THR A 72 -2.21 -2.05 -3.51
CA THR A 72 -3.28 -2.79 -4.21
C THR A 72 -3.60 -4.10 -3.50
N GLY A 73 -4.90 -4.34 -3.33
CA GLY A 73 -5.39 -5.59 -2.74
C GLY A 73 -5.32 -6.76 -3.71
N PRO A 74 -5.58 -8.00 -3.24
CA PRO A 74 -5.96 -8.36 -1.87
C PRO A 74 -4.83 -8.16 -0.85
N TYR A 75 -5.20 -7.75 0.37
CA TYR A 75 -4.25 -7.46 1.45
C TYR A 75 -4.14 -8.64 2.43
N THR A 76 -2.93 -8.86 2.92
CA THR A 76 -2.61 -9.70 4.06
C THR A 76 -2.25 -8.80 5.23
N ILE A 77 -3.02 -8.90 6.30
CA ILE A 77 -2.96 -7.99 7.45
C ILE A 77 -2.53 -8.80 8.66
N VAL A 78 -1.51 -8.35 9.36
CA VAL A 78 -1.12 -8.88 10.66
C VAL A 78 -1.54 -7.90 11.74
N TYR A 79 -2.31 -8.37 12.71
CA TYR A 79 -2.81 -7.58 13.83
C TYR A 79 -2.69 -8.36 15.14
N LYS A 80 -2.66 -7.64 16.27
CA LYS A 80 -2.69 -8.23 17.62
C LYS A 80 -4.03 -7.93 18.28
N GLU A 81 -4.55 -8.91 19.00
CA GLU A 81 -5.73 -8.76 19.85
C GLU A 81 -5.28 -8.63 21.30
N ASN A 82 -5.60 -7.50 21.94
CA ASN A 82 -5.26 -7.20 23.33
C ASN A 82 -3.75 -7.36 23.66
N GLY A 83 -2.87 -7.02 22.71
CA GLY A 83 -1.42 -7.19 22.85
C GLY A 83 -0.93 -8.64 22.81
N GLY A 84 -1.78 -9.60 22.43
CA GLY A 84 -1.45 -11.01 22.36
C GLY A 84 -0.60 -11.42 21.15
N ALA A 85 -0.77 -12.67 20.73
CA ALA A 85 -0.09 -13.23 19.56
C ALA A 85 -0.52 -12.53 18.26
N ASP A 86 0.37 -12.58 17.27
CA ASP A 86 0.09 -12.08 15.93
C ASP A 86 -0.99 -12.92 15.24
N ARG A 87 -2.00 -12.24 14.71
CA ARG A 87 -3.11 -12.80 13.94
C ARG A 87 -3.02 -12.31 12.51
N THR A 88 -3.15 -13.24 11.57
CA THR A 88 -3.06 -12.93 10.15
C THR A 88 -4.44 -13.06 9.50
N ALA A 89 -4.91 -12.01 8.85
CA ALA A 89 -6.06 -12.04 7.96
C ALA A 89 -5.56 -11.89 6.52
N SER A 90 -5.78 -12.91 5.69
CA SER A 90 -5.39 -12.91 4.27
C SER A 90 -6.61 -12.69 3.39
N GLY A 91 -6.40 -12.14 2.18
CA GLY A 91 -7.50 -11.93 1.24
C GLY A 91 -8.43 -10.78 1.63
N VAL A 92 -7.96 -9.85 2.46
CA VAL A 92 -8.78 -8.72 2.91
C VAL A 92 -8.93 -7.72 1.79
N VAL A 93 -10.17 -7.33 1.52
CA VAL A 93 -10.51 -6.28 0.55
C VAL A 93 -10.77 -4.98 1.31
N SER A 94 -10.19 -3.88 0.82
CA SER A 94 -10.38 -2.56 1.42
C SER A 94 -11.87 -2.21 1.54
N GLY A 95 -12.29 -1.74 2.71
CA GLY A 95 -13.68 -1.38 3.01
C GLY A 95 -14.62 -2.58 3.25
N THR A 96 -14.13 -3.81 3.14
CA THR A 96 -14.91 -5.02 3.44
C THR A 96 -14.65 -5.45 4.88
N SER A 97 -15.72 -5.74 5.61
CA SER A 97 -15.61 -6.29 6.96
C SER A 97 -15.26 -7.79 6.91
N PHE A 98 -14.41 -8.22 7.83
CA PHE A 98 -14.04 -9.61 8.03
C PHE A 98 -14.12 -9.97 9.51
N THR A 99 -14.28 -11.27 9.80
CA THR A 99 -14.30 -11.79 11.16
C THR A 99 -12.88 -11.88 11.71
N PRO A 100 -12.56 -11.25 12.86
CA PRO A 100 -11.30 -11.43 13.55
C PRO A 100 -11.18 -12.85 14.08
N PHE A 101 -9.98 -13.20 14.55
CA PHE A 101 -9.73 -14.50 15.19
C PHE A 101 -10.68 -14.72 16.38
N THR A 102 -10.90 -13.68 17.21
CA THR A 102 -11.89 -13.72 18.29
C THR A 102 -13.24 -13.23 17.78
N ALA A 103 -14.04 -14.14 17.21
CA ALA A 103 -15.35 -13.79 16.63
C ALA A 103 -16.35 -13.22 17.65
N THR A 104 -16.30 -13.66 18.90
CA THR A 104 -17.19 -13.17 19.97
C THR A 104 -16.42 -12.34 20.96
N VAL A 105 -16.74 -11.06 21.02
CA VAL A 105 -16.11 -10.12 21.96
C VAL A 105 -17.02 -9.97 23.17
N THR A 106 -16.53 -10.38 24.35
CA THR A 106 -17.26 -10.30 25.63
C THR A 106 -16.80 -9.14 26.52
N GLY A 107 -15.86 -8.33 26.04
CA GLY A 107 -15.28 -7.19 26.74
C GLY A 107 -14.51 -6.27 25.78
N SER A 108 -13.88 -5.22 26.32
CA SER A 108 -13.06 -4.32 25.51
C SER A 108 -11.87 -5.07 24.92
N THR A 109 -11.79 -5.13 23.59
CA THR A 109 -10.67 -5.73 22.87
C THR A 109 -9.99 -4.66 22.03
N THR A 110 -8.71 -4.42 22.29
CA THR A 110 -7.88 -3.52 21.51
C THR A 110 -7.25 -4.27 20.36
N TYR A 111 -7.45 -3.79 19.13
CA TYR A 111 -6.80 -4.33 17.94
C TYR A 111 -5.65 -3.42 17.53
N THR A 112 -4.45 -3.96 17.44
CA THR A 112 -3.26 -3.21 17.00
C THR A 112 -2.80 -3.76 15.66
N LEU A 113 -2.76 -2.90 14.64
CA LEU A 113 -2.21 -3.25 13.34
C LEU A 113 -0.69 -3.35 13.44
N VAL A 114 -0.12 -4.49 13.04
CA VAL A 114 1.33 -4.77 13.07
C VAL A 114 1.94 -4.59 11.70
N SER A 115 1.35 -5.22 10.68
CA SER A 115 1.82 -5.09 9.30
C SER A 115 0.68 -5.25 8.29
N VAL A 116 0.88 -4.66 7.13
CA VAL A 116 0.03 -4.83 5.95
C VAL A 116 0.94 -5.22 4.79
N THR A 117 0.54 -6.25 4.05
CA THR A 117 1.19 -6.69 2.83
C THR A 117 0.15 -6.69 1.72
N GLY A 118 0.43 -6.01 0.62
CA GLY A 118 -0.41 -5.95 -0.57
C GLY A 118 0.10 -6.93 -1.62
N LEU A 119 -0.63 -7.05 -2.74
CA LEU A 119 -0.23 -7.91 -3.86
C LEU A 119 0.97 -7.34 -4.64
N ASP A 120 1.20 -6.03 -4.48
CA ASP A 120 2.18 -5.20 -5.16
C ASP A 120 3.55 -5.12 -4.45
N SER A 121 3.71 -5.84 -3.34
CA SER A 121 4.96 -5.95 -2.56
C SER A 121 5.83 -7.14 -2.95
#